data_AF-A0A183AC46-F1
#
_entry.id   AF-A0A183AC46-F1
#
_cell.length_a   1.000
_cell.length_b   1.000
_cell.length_c   1.000
_cell.angle_alpha   90.00
_cell.angle_beta   90.00
_cell.angle_gamma   90.00
#
_symmetry.space_group_name_H-M   'P 1'
#
loop_
_entity.id
_entity.type
_entity.pdbx_description
1 polymer ?
#
loop_
_entity_poly.entity_id
_entity_poly.type
_entity_poly.pdbx_seq_one_letter_code
_entity_poly.pdbx_strand_id
1 'polypeptide(L)'
;MGYQEALSCLDDDILLELAVQLRERWEDVFRNGLTVAEKSSSDASSCLPMEQIQYCRYLAPREPVIQAFHALARWRWFCWYVGCTDRKALNALVSACRSAGVRLSDKLEQLNLISASLDYV
;
A
#
# COMPACT_ATOMS: atom_id res chain seq x y z
N MET A 1 -19.59 -14.69 -16.66
CA MET A 1 -20.04 -13.79 -15.58
C MET A 1 -19.47 -14.33 -14.29
N GLY A 2 -18.40 -13.70 -13.79
CA GLY A 2 -17.73 -14.05 -12.54
C GLY A 2 -17.11 -12.77 -11.99
N TYR A 3 -17.95 -11.76 -11.83
CA TYR A 3 -17.61 -10.48 -11.22
C TYR A 3 -18.17 -10.51 -9.79
N GLN A 4 -17.41 -9.97 -8.84
CA GLN A 4 -17.69 -9.83 -7.39
C GLN A 4 -17.13 -10.97 -6.52
N GLU A 5 -16.45 -10.55 -5.44
CA GLU A 5 -15.86 -11.34 -4.34
C GLU A 5 -14.37 -11.69 -4.38
N ALA A 6 -13.56 -11.00 -5.18
CA ALA A 6 -12.30 -10.54 -4.61
C ALA A 6 -12.63 -9.27 -3.82
N LEU A 7 -13.06 -9.43 -2.55
CA LEU A 7 -12.89 -8.34 -1.59
C LEU A 7 -11.42 -7.97 -1.69
N SER A 8 -11.10 -6.83 -2.29
CA SER A 8 -9.74 -6.31 -2.27
C SER A 8 -9.34 -6.29 -0.80
N CYS A 9 -8.35 -7.09 -0.42
CA CYS A 9 -7.88 -7.16 0.97
C CYS A 9 -7.40 -5.81 1.52
N LEU A 10 -7.36 -4.78 0.66
CA LEU A 10 -7.01 -3.41 0.95
C LEU A 10 -8.20 -2.50 0.59
N ASP A 11 -9.34 -2.69 1.26
CA ASP A 11 -10.49 -1.80 1.15
C ASP A 11 -10.20 -0.39 1.70
N ASP A 12 -11.09 0.57 1.45
CA ASP A 12 -10.88 1.96 1.85
C ASP A 12 -10.80 2.13 3.38
N ASP A 13 -11.49 1.28 4.15
CA ASP A 13 -11.46 1.31 5.61
C ASP A 13 -10.07 0.91 6.13
N ILE A 14 -9.46 -0.12 5.55
CA ILE A 14 -8.09 -0.56 5.87
C ILE A 14 -7.09 0.50 5.45
N LEU A 15 -7.26 1.11 4.27
CA LEU A 15 -6.37 2.19 3.82
C LEU A 15 -6.46 3.41 4.75
N LEU A 16 -7.66 3.74 5.22
CA LEU A 16 -7.87 4.86 6.15
C LEU A 16 -7.26 4.57 7.53
N GLU A 17 -7.48 3.36 8.07
CA GLU A 17 -6.87 2.93 9.32
C GLU A 17 -5.34 3.00 9.23
N LEU A 18 -4.77 2.48 8.14
CA LEU A 18 -3.33 2.53 7.90
C LEU A 18 -2.85 3.98 7.76
N ALA A 19 -3.56 4.84 7.02
CA ALA A 19 -3.22 6.25 6.90
C ALA A 19 -3.13 6.96 8.26
N VAL A 20 -4.05 6.63 9.18
CA VAL A 20 -4.04 7.14 10.57
C VAL A 20 -2.83 6.63 11.35
N GLN A 21 -2.31 5.43 11.05
CA GLN A 21 -1.09 4.88 11.64
C GLN A 21 0.19 5.47 11.05
N LEU A 22 0.23 5.67 9.73
CA LEU A 22 1.37 6.24 9.04
C LEU A 22 1.60 7.68 9.48
N ARG A 23 0.55 8.50 9.54
CA ARG A 23 0.61 9.95 9.79
C ARG A 23 1.74 10.57 8.97
N GLU A 24 2.69 11.23 9.61
CA GLU A 24 3.82 11.91 8.95
C GLU A 24 4.83 10.95 8.31
N ARG A 25 4.84 9.68 8.70
CA ARG A 25 5.77 8.67 8.17
C ARG A 25 5.30 8.03 6.88
N TRP A 26 4.19 8.49 6.31
CA TRP A 26 3.64 7.91 5.10
C TRP A 26 4.66 7.92 3.95
N GLU A 27 5.36 9.03 3.74
CA GLU A 27 6.32 9.12 2.65
C GLU A 27 7.48 8.14 2.77
N ASP A 28 7.98 7.93 3.99
CA ASP A 28 9.06 6.99 4.24
C ASP A 28 8.62 5.57 3.90
N VAL A 29 7.38 5.21 4.22
CA VAL A 29 6.78 3.93 3.80
C VAL A 29 6.78 3.81 2.28
N PHE A 30 6.33 4.83 1.57
CA PHE A 30 6.29 4.78 0.11
C PHE A 30 7.68 4.67 -0.52
N ARG A 31 8.64 5.44 -0.01
CA ARG A 31 10.03 5.42 -0.47
C ARG A 31 10.73 4.10 -0.18
N ASN A 32 10.33 3.40 0.89
CA ASN A 32 10.93 2.13 1.31
C ASN A 32 10.38 0.89 0.59
N GLY A 33 9.62 1.04 -0.50
CA GLY A 33 9.28 -0.11 -1.34
C GLY A 33 7.96 -0.06 -2.11
N LEU A 34 7.26 1.07 -2.14
CA LEU A 34 6.00 1.20 -2.89
C LEU A 34 6.13 2.10 -4.13
N THR A 35 7.18 2.91 -4.19
CA THR A 35 7.50 3.76 -5.35
C THR A 35 8.40 3.06 -6.36
N VAL A 36 8.22 3.38 -7.65
CA VAL A 36 9.14 2.93 -8.71
C VAL A 36 10.52 3.54 -8.45
N ALA A 37 11.50 2.73 -8.10
CA ALA A 37 12.90 3.16 -8.07
C ALA A 37 13.45 3.19 -9.50
N GLU A 38 14.31 4.17 -9.82
CA GLU A 38 15.01 4.26 -11.12
C GLU A 38 15.88 3.02 -11.42
N LYS A 39 16.13 2.16 -10.43
CA LYS A 39 16.84 0.88 -10.58
C LYS A 39 15.94 -0.31 -10.29
N SER A 40 15.39 -0.85 -11.38
CA SER A 40 15.26 -2.30 -11.64
C SER A 40 15.01 -3.21 -10.42
N SER A 41 13.74 -3.48 -10.13
CA SER A 41 13.33 -4.85 -9.79
C SER A 41 11.96 -5.11 -10.43
N SER A 42 11.77 -6.32 -10.94
CA SER A 42 10.56 -6.84 -11.56
C SER A 42 9.42 -7.04 -10.53
N ASP A 43 9.31 -6.16 -9.53
CA ASP A 43 8.27 -6.24 -8.50
C ASP A 43 7.11 -5.33 -8.88
N ALA A 44 6.03 -5.95 -9.37
CA ALA A 44 4.77 -5.28 -9.72
C ALA A 44 4.15 -4.48 -8.56
N SER A 45 4.65 -4.62 -7.33
CA SER A 45 4.19 -3.88 -6.15
C SER A 45 4.87 -2.51 -5.98
N SER A 46 6.08 -2.31 -6.49
CA SER A 46 6.82 -1.03 -6.43
C SER A 46 6.43 -0.13 -7.60
N CYS A 47 5.14 0.20 -7.69
CA CYS A 47 4.51 0.67 -8.92
C CYS A 47 4.05 2.13 -8.89
N LEU A 48 4.09 2.81 -7.73
CA LEU A 48 3.68 4.20 -7.65
C LEU A 48 4.77 5.13 -8.20
N PRO A 49 4.51 5.96 -9.22
CA PRO A 49 5.49 6.94 -9.70
C PRO A 49 5.82 7.97 -8.62
N MET A 50 7.08 8.42 -8.56
CA MET A 50 7.55 9.32 -7.50
C MET A 50 6.87 10.69 -7.54
N GLU A 51 6.42 11.13 -8.72
CA GLU A 51 5.64 12.35 -8.93
C GLU A 51 4.30 12.31 -8.19
N GLN A 52 3.74 11.10 -7.98
CA GLN A 52 2.50 10.95 -7.22
C GLN A 52 2.68 11.28 -5.73
N ILE A 53 3.89 11.08 -5.19
CA ILE A 53 4.21 11.51 -3.81
C ILE A 53 4.13 13.04 -3.72
N GLN A 54 4.70 13.74 -4.69
CA GLN A 54 4.61 15.21 -4.74
C GLN A 54 3.17 15.68 -4.88
N TYR A 55 2.38 15.04 -5.75
CA TYR A 55 0.96 15.35 -5.90
C TYR A 55 0.19 15.20 -4.59
N CYS A 56 0.40 14.10 -3.85
CA CYS A 56 -0.29 13.86 -2.58
C CYS A 56 0.08 14.90 -1.52
N ARG A 57 1.35 15.32 -1.45
CA ARG A 57 1.78 16.44 -0.58
C ARG A 57 1.02 17.72 -0.88
N TYR A 58 0.87 18.08 -2.16
CA TYR A 58 0.18 19.31 -2.57
C TYR A 58 -1.33 19.27 -2.35
N LEU A 59 -1.94 18.08 -2.43
CA LEU A 59 -3.39 17.92 -2.30
C LEU A 59 -3.90 18.28 -0.89
N ALA A 60 -3.13 17.99 0.15
CA ALA A 60 -3.52 18.27 1.53
C ALA A 60 -2.30 18.67 2.38
N PRO A 61 -1.72 19.86 2.19
CA PRO A 61 -0.37 20.21 2.67
C PRO A 61 -0.20 20.22 4.20
N ARG A 62 -1.29 20.26 4.97
CA ARG A 62 -1.28 20.27 6.44
C ARG A 62 -1.89 19.03 7.08
N GLU A 63 -2.35 18.07 6.27
CA GLU A 63 -3.13 16.94 6.73
C GLU A 63 -2.44 15.63 6.32
N PRO A 64 -1.42 15.18 7.06
CA PRO A 64 -0.58 14.03 6.67
C PRO A 64 -1.38 12.72 6.56
N VAL A 65 -2.46 12.57 7.33
CA VAL A 65 -3.37 11.41 7.23
C VAL A 65 -4.10 11.41 5.88
N ILE A 66 -4.56 12.58 5.42
CA ILE A 66 -5.23 12.70 4.11
C ILE A 66 -4.22 12.43 3.00
N GLN A 67 -3.00 12.96 3.11
CA GLN A 67 -1.91 12.67 2.16
C GLN A 67 -1.63 11.17 2.08
N ALA A 68 -1.49 10.50 3.23
CA ALA A 68 -1.22 9.08 3.33
C ALA A 68 -2.34 8.24 2.70
N PHE A 69 -3.60 8.55 3.01
CA PHE A 69 -4.75 7.86 2.43
C PHE A 69 -4.78 7.97 0.90
N HIS A 70 -4.58 9.17 0.36
CA HIS A 70 -4.56 9.36 -1.09
C HIS A 70 -3.37 8.66 -1.76
N ALA A 71 -2.20 8.65 -1.13
CA ALA A 71 -1.05 7.91 -1.63
C ALA A 71 -1.32 6.39 -1.66
N LEU A 72 -1.93 5.84 -0.61
CA LEU A 72 -2.33 4.43 -0.51
C LEU A 72 -3.37 4.06 -1.56
N ALA A 73 -4.41 4.88 -1.71
CA ALA A 73 -5.46 4.67 -2.70
C ALA A 73 -4.91 4.70 -4.14
N ARG A 74 -3.99 5.64 -4.42
CA ARG A 74 -3.31 5.72 -5.72
C ARG A 74 -2.43 4.51 -5.96
N TRP A 75 -1.60 4.13 -4.99
CA TRP A 75 -0.75 2.95 -5.12
C TRP A 75 -1.55 1.67 -5.33
N ARG A 76 -2.65 1.46 -4.60
CA ARG A 76 -3.57 0.33 -4.83
C ARG A 76 -4.07 0.31 -6.27
N TRP A 77 -4.47 1.46 -6.82
CA TRP A 77 -4.91 1.58 -8.20
C TRP A 77 -3.78 1.26 -9.20
N PHE A 78 -2.56 1.74 -8.95
CA PHE A 78 -1.39 1.41 -9.78
C PHE A 78 -1.04 -0.08 -9.71
N CYS A 79 -1.09 -0.69 -8.53
CA CYS A 79 -0.91 -2.13 -8.34
C CYS A 79 -1.90 -2.91 -9.21
N TRP A 80 -3.18 -2.54 -9.19
CA TRP A 80 -4.18 -3.16 -10.06
C TRP A 80 -3.84 -2.96 -11.55
N TYR A 81 -3.48 -1.73 -11.95
CA TYR A 81 -3.16 -1.40 -13.34
C TYR A 81 -1.99 -2.22 -13.89
N VAL A 82 -0.95 -2.47 -13.08
CA VAL A 82 0.23 -3.26 -13.49
C VAL A 82 0.04 -4.77 -13.28
N GLY A 83 -1.15 -5.22 -12.87
CA GLY A 83 -1.44 -6.64 -12.64
C GLY A 83 -0.78 -7.21 -11.38
N CYS A 84 -0.47 -6.38 -10.39
CA CYS A 84 -0.05 -6.83 -9.07
C CYS A 84 -1.21 -7.56 -8.38
N THR A 85 -0.96 -8.77 -7.89
CA THR A 85 -1.96 -9.52 -7.12
C THR A 85 -2.07 -8.97 -5.71
N ASP A 86 -3.26 -9.04 -5.12
CA ASP A 86 -3.54 -8.51 -3.76
C ASP A 86 -2.54 -9.01 -2.71
N ARG A 87 -2.11 -10.28 -2.79
CA ARG A 87 -1.09 -10.86 -1.92
C ARG A 87 0.26 -10.16 -2.05
N LYS A 88 0.73 -9.91 -3.28
CA LYS A 88 2.01 -9.22 -3.51
C LYS A 88 1.95 -7.77 -3.04
N ALA A 89 0.84 -7.10 -3.31
CA ALA A 89 0.60 -5.74 -2.83
C ALA A 89 0.64 -5.68 -1.30
N LEU A 90 -0.08 -6.57 -0.62
CA LEU A 90 -0.12 -6.64 0.84
C LEU A 90 1.26 -6.93 1.45
N ASN A 91 1.99 -7.91 0.92
CA ASN A 91 3.34 -8.24 1.38
C ASN A 91 4.30 -7.06 1.24
N ALA A 92 4.23 -6.34 0.11
CA ALA A 92 5.05 -5.15 -0.12
C ALA A 92 4.70 -4.02 0.84
N LEU A 93 3.40 -3.79 1.09
CA LEU A 93 2.93 -2.79 2.05
C LEU A 93 3.41 -3.09 3.48
N VAL A 94 3.28 -4.35 3.91
CA VAL A 94 3.75 -4.82 5.22
C VAL A 94 5.26 -4.66 5.34
N SER A 95 6.01 -5.05 4.30
CA SER A 95 7.47 -4.88 4.25
C SER A 95 7.89 -3.42 4.34
N ALA A 96 7.26 -2.55 3.55
CA ALA A 96 7.52 -1.12 3.53
C ALA A 96 7.23 -0.46 4.88
N CYS A 97 6.12 -0.83 5.53
CA CYS A 97 5.78 -0.35 6.87
C CYS A 97 6.82 -0.78 7.91
N ARG A 98 7.25 -2.06 7.88
CA ARG A 98 8.29 -2.56 8.80
C ARG A 98 9.62 -1.86 8.59
N SER A 99 10.03 -1.63 7.35
CA SER A 99 11.25 -0.90 7.00
C SER A 99 11.20 0.56 7.46
N ALA A 100 10.03 1.18 7.44
CA ALA A 100 9.81 2.53 7.99
C ALA A 100 9.62 2.56 9.52
N GLY A 101 9.73 1.41 10.21
CA GLY A 101 9.52 1.30 11.66
C GLY A 101 8.09 1.61 12.08
N VAL A 102 7.11 1.40 11.20
CA VAL A 102 5.69 1.58 11.48
C VAL A 102 5.10 0.28 12.02
N ARG A 103 4.46 0.37 13.20
CA ARG A 103 3.73 -0.74 13.78
C ARG A 103 2.40 -0.90 13.03
N LEU A 104 2.17 -2.11 12.54
CA LEU A 104 0.95 -2.47 11.81
C LEU A 104 -0.23 -2.65 12.76
N SER A 105 -1.45 -2.47 12.26
CA SER A 105 -2.64 -2.92 12.99
C SER A 105 -2.73 -4.44 13.04
N ASP A 106 -3.38 -4.95 14.08
CA ASP A 106 -3.71 -6.36 14.20
C ASP A 106 -4.54 -6.85 12.99
N LYS A 107 -5.36 -5.96 12.40
CA LYS A 107 -6.15 -6.25 11.18
C LYS A 107 -5.25 -6.46 9.97
N LEU A 108 -4.24 -5.61 9.76
CA LEU A 108 -3.30 -5.77 8.64
C LEU A 108 -2.39 -7.00 8.84
N GLU A 109 -1.99 -7.29 10.08
CA GLU A 109 -1.23 -8.50 10.39
C GLU A 109 -2.06 -9.77 10.16
N GLN A 110 -3.33 -9.79 10.56
CA GLN A 110 -4.25 -10.89 10.29
C GLN A 110 -4.46 -11.11 8.78
N LEU A 111 -4.67 -10.04 8.02
CA LEU A 111 -4.79 -10.12 6.56
C LEU A 111 -3.53 -10.69 5.91
N ASN A 112 -2.36 -10.28 6.40
CA ASN A 112 -1.09 -10.81 5.92
C ASN A 112 -0.97 -12.31 6.19
N LEU A 113 -1.33 -12.77 7.39
CA LEU A 113 -1.34 -14.18 7.77
C LEU A 113 -2.34 -15.02 6.95
N ILE A 114 -3.55 -14.52 6.75
CA ILE A 114 -4.58 -15.20 5.93
C ILE A 114 -4.11 -15.33 4.48
N SER A 115 -3.53 -14.26 3.93
CA SER A 115 -3.01 -14.27 2.55
C SER A 115 -1.87 -15.26 2.34
N ALA A 116 -1.09 -15.55 3.38
CA ALA A 116 0.00 -16.55 3.35
C ALA A 116 -0.50 -17.99 3.48
N SER A 117 -1.67 -18.21 4.11
CA SER A 117 -2.25 -19.55 4.31
C SER A 117 -2.93 -20.12 3.06
N LEU A 118 -3.33 -19.27 2.12
CA LEU A 118 -4.00 -19.65 0.87
C LEU A 118 -3.07 -20.30 -0.17
N ASP A 119 -1.75 -20.35 0.05
CA ASP A 119 -0.78 -21.04 -0.82
C ASP A 119 -0.59 -22.53 -0.49
N TYR A 120 -1.26 -23.05 0.55
CA TYR A 120 -1.07 -24.42 1.04
C TYR A 120 -2.15 -25.43 0.61
N VAL A 121 -2.98 -25.09 -0.38
CA VAL A 121 -4.03 -25.98 -0.93
C VAL A 121 -3.87 -26.15 -2.43
#